data_AF-A0A970VUJ6-F1
#
_entry.id   AF-A0A970VUJ6-F1
#
_cell.length_a   1.000
_cell.length_b   1.000
_cell.length_c   1.000
_cell.angle_alpha   90.00
_cell.angle_beta   90.00
_cell.angle_gamma   90.00
#
_symmetry.space_group_name_H-M   'P 1'
#
loop_
_entity.id
_entity.type
_entity.pdbx_description
1 polymer ?
#
loop_
_entity_poly.entity_id
_entity_poly.type
_entity_poly.pdbx_seq_one_letter_code
_entity_poly.pdbx_strand_id
1 'polypeptide(L)'
;MNTALNFENQIKEFKRQIINHIKNIPQDLTTSKLSKSNYPINLIDPADNWKIFYYNNKLQVKALESIIEQKDTIEEIESLLDTIINKGYYQTSESNKLYFNNQIREHLKKAL
;
A
#
# COMPACT_ATOMS: atom_id res chain seq x y z
N MET A 1 20.63 29.49 -5.64
CA MET A 1 20.94 28.11 -5.21
C MET A 1 20.01 27.55 -4.13
N ASN A 2 18.80 28.11 -3.88
CA ASN A 2 17.93 27.68 -2.77
C ASN A 2 16.65 26.93 -3.19
N THR A 3 16.22 27.02 -4.45
CA THR A 3 14.92 26.47 -4.89
C THR A 3 15.01 24.97 -5.18
N ALA A 4 16.07 24.50 -5.85
CA ALA A 4 16.25 23.08 -6.17
C ALA A 4 16.41 22.20 -4.91
N LEU A 5 17.18 22.68 -3.93
CA LEU A 5 17.32 22.01 -2.63
C LEU A 5 16.00 21.93 -1.86
N ASN A 6 15.11 22.92 -2.05
CA ASN A 6 13.78 22.92 -1.45
C ASN A 6 12.85 21.90 -2.11
N PHE A 7 12.89 21.77 -3.45
CA PHE A 7 12.10 20.78 -4.20
C PHE A 7 12.52 19.34 -3.89
N GLU A 8 13.82 19.05 -3.86
CA GLU A 8 14.33 17.71 -3.50
C GLU A 8 13.90 17.30 -2.10
N ASN A 9 13.92 18.24 -1.15
CA ASN A 9 13.44 18.00 0.22
C ASN A 9 11.93 17.77 0.27
N GLN A 10 11.15 18.49 -0.52
CA GLN A 10 9.70 18.29 -0.62
C GLN A 10 9.36 16.91 -1.19
N ILE A 11 10.03 16.49 -2.27
CA ILE A 11 9.85 15.16 -2.86
C ILE A 11 10.20 14.07 -1.85
N LYS A 12 11.34 14.20 -1.16
CA LYS A 12 11.79 13.23 -0.15
C LYS A 12 10.82 13.12 1.02
N GLU A 13 10.31 14.24 1.51
CA GLU A 13 9.33 14.26 2.59
C GLU A 13 8.00 13.64 2.16
N PHE A 14 7.54 13.94 0.94
CA PHE A 14 6.34 13.34 0.37
C PHE A 14 6.47 11.81 0.24
N LYS A 15 7.58 11.32 -0.32
CA LYS A 15 7.88 9.87 -0.38
C LYS A 15 7.82 9.24 1.01
N ARG A 16 8.46 9.87 2.00
CA ARG A 16 8.50 9.38 3.40
C ARG A 16 7.09 9.23 3.97
N GLN A 17 6.22 10.22 3.77
CA GLN A 17 4.84 10.18 4.26
C GLN A 17 4.08 9.01 3.61
N ILE A 18 4.09 8.92 2.28
CA ILE A 18 3.38 7.85 1.56
C ILE A 18 3.89 6.47 1.97
N ILE A 19 5.22 6.26 2.05
CA ILE A 19 5.81 4.99 2.47
C ILE A 19 5.40 4.62 3.89
N ASN A 20 5.35 5.59 4.82
CA ASN A 20 4.87 5.33 6.19
C ASN A 20 3.40 4.90 6.20
N HIS A 21 2.55 5.53 5.40
CA HIS A 21 1.14 5.15 5.28
C HIS A 21 0.98 3.73 4.71
N ILE A 22 1.75 3.36 3.70
CA ILE A 22 1.75 2.03 3.09
C ILE A 22 2.28 0.97 4.08
N LYS A 23 3.34 1.28 4.85
CA LYS A 23 3.88 0.37 5.88
C LYS A 23 2.93 0.10 7.04
N ASN A 24 1.97 1.00 7.29
CA ASN A 24 0.91 0.78 8.28
C ASN A 24 -0.16 -0.23 7.82
N ILE A 25 -0.14 -0.66 6.55
CA ILE A 25 -0.97 -1.78 6.11
C ILE A 25 -0.51 -3.03 6.86
N PRO A 26 -1.43 -3.82 7.44
CA PRO A 26 -1.10 -5.09 8.08
C PRO A 26 -0.35 -6.04 7.13
N GLN A 27 0.85 -6.48 7.54
CA GLN A 27 1.79 -7.29 6.74
C GLN A 27 2.27 -8.57 7.43
N ASP A 28 2.09 -8.68 8.74
CA ASP A 28 2.48 -9.87 9.50
C ASP A 28 1.31 -10.39 10.34
N LEU A 29 1.27 -11.71 10.44
CA LEU A 29 0.25 -12.45 11.15
C LEU A 29 0.65 -12.53 12.62
N THR A 30 0.50 -11.44 13.37
CA THR A 30 0.49 -11.55 14.84
C THR A 30 -0.85 -12.16 15.23
N THR A 31 -0.82 -13.48 15.45
CA THR A 31 -1.94 -14.40 15.69
C THR A 31 -2.92 -13.97 16.80
N SER A 32 -2.62 -12.96 17.60
CA SER A 32 -3.46 -12.55 18.74
C SER A 32 -4.59 -11.56 18.43
N LYS A 33 -4.65 -10.96 17.22
CA LYS A 33 -5.66 -9.90 16.92
C LYS A 33 -6.51 -10.15 15.67
N LEU A 34 -6.43 -11.32 15.06
CA LEU A 34 -7.18 -11.66 13.86
C LEU A 34 -8.52 -12.31 14.21
N SER A 35 -9.39 -11.55 14.86
CA SER A 35 -10.81 -11.89 14.92
C SER A 35 -11.50 -11.39 13.66
N LYS A 36 -12.50 -12.14 13.19
CA LYS A 36 -13.45 -11.71 12.13
C LYS A 36 -14.05 -10.31 12.39
N SER A 37 -14.04 -9.85 13.65
CA SER A 37 -14.52 -8.52 14.04
C SER A 37 -13.55 -7.38 13.71
N ASN A 38 -12.23 -7.63 13.68
CA ASN A 38 -11.24 -6.60 13.38
C ASN A 38 -11.04 -6.43 11.87
N TYR A 39 -11.19 -7.53 11.12
CA TYR A 39 -11.12 -7.54 9.67
C TYR A 39 -12.18 -8.51 9.16
N PRO A 40 -13.34 -8.04 8.67
CA PRO A 40 -14.42 -8.89 8.18
C PRO A 40 -14.08 -9.43 6.80
N ILE A 41 -12.96 -10.13 6.65
CA ILE A 41 -12.64 -10.84 5.41
C ILE A 41 -13.20 -12.25 5.53
N ASN A 42 -14.10 -12.59 4.62
CA ASN A 42 -14.51 -13.97 4.43
C ASN A 42 -13.56 -14.60 3.42
N LEU A 43 -12.60 -15.36 3.94
CA LEU A 43 -11.59 -16.07 3.14
C LEU A 43 -12.21 -17.38 2.68
N ILE A 44 -12.67 -17.42 1.43
CA ILE A 44 -13.45 -18.54 0.88
C ILE A 44 -12.50 -19.56 0.20
N ASP A 45 -11.37 -19.10 -0.35
CA ASP A 45 -10.39 -19.95 -1.04
C ASP A 45 -9.24 -20.41 -0.09
N PRO A 46 -8.67 -21.61 -0.24
CA PRO A 46 -7.42 -22.00 0.42
C PRO A 46 -6.25 -21.02 0.22
N ALA A 47 -6.20 -20.35 -0.94
CA ALA A 47 -5.27 -19.25 -1.25
C ALA A 47 -5.58 -17.95 -0.48
N ASP A 48 -6.79 -17.84 0.08
CA ASP A 48 -7.23 -16.70 0.87
C ASP A 48 -6.90 -16.87 2.34
N ASN A 49 -6.22 -17.92 2.82
CA ASN A 49 -5.91 -17.98 4.24
C ASN A 49 -5.10 -16.74 4.71
N TRP A 50 -5.32 -16.31 5.96
CA TRP A 50 -4.72 -15.10 6.51
C TRP A 50 -3.19 -15.03 6.34
N LYS A 51 -2.49 -16.17 6.36
CA LYS A 51 -1.03 -16.23 6.20
C LYS A 51 -0.61 -15.84 4.79
N ILE A 52 -1.29 -16.36 3.79
CA ILE A 52 -1.04 -16.00 2.39
C ILE A 52 -1.44 -14.55 2.14
N PHE A 53 -2.58 -14.11 2.68
CA PHE A 53 -3.01 -12.72 2.60
C PHE A 53 -1.97 -11.73 3.14
N TYR A 54 -1.50 -11.90 4.38
CA TYR A 54 -0.50 -11.00 4.97
C TYR A 54 0.87 -11.09 4.30
N TYR A 55 1.27 -12.28 3.87
CA TYR A 55 2.49 -12.45 3.09
C TYR A 55 2.42 -11.68 1.75
N ASN A 56 1.28 -11.72 1.06
CA ASN A 56 1.07 -10.97 -0.17
C ASN A 56 1.09 -9.45 0.09
N ASN A 57 0.46 -8.98 1.16
CA ASN A 57 0.53 -7.57 1.56
C ASN A 57 1.99 -7.12 1.76
N LYS A 58 2.80 -7.94 2.44
CA LYS A 58 4.22 -7.68 2.67
C LYS A 58 5.01 -7.55 1.38
N LEU A 59 4.77 -8.42 0.40
CA LEU A 59 5.42 -8.35 -0.91
C LEU A 59 5.03 -7.08 -1.66
N GLN A 60 3.76 -6.69 -1.60
CA GLN A 60 3.27 -5.53 -2.34
C GLN A 60 3.66 -4.21 -1.71
N VAL A 61 3.66 -4.12 -0.37
CA VAL A 61 4.19 -2.95 0.34
C VAL A 61 5.64 -2.71 -0.07
N LYS A 62 6.47 -3.77 -0.11
CA LYS A 62 7.85 -3.68 -0.59
C LYS A 62 7.95 -3.25 -2.05
N ALA A 63 7.09 -3.78 -2.92
CA ALA A 63 7.07 -3.40 -4.34
C ALA A 63 6.70 -1.93 -4.52
N LEU A 64 5.67 -1.44 -3.80
CA LEU A 64 5.24 -0.05 -3.85
C LEU A 64 6.30 0.90 -3.30
N GLU A 65 6.94 0.56 -2.17
CA GLU A 65 8.07 1.32 -1.64
C GLU A 65 9.18 1.47 -2.69
N SER A 66 9.57 0.37 -3.35
CA SER A 66 10.60 0.41 -4.39
C SER A 66 10.22 1.27 -5.60
N ILE A 67 8.95 1.21 -6.04
CA ILE A 67 8.47 2.00 -7.18
C ILE A 67 8.42 3.49 -6.82
N ILE A 68 7.94 3.84 -5.63
CA ILE A 68 7.84 5.23 -5.15
C ILE A 68 9.24 5.84 -5.01
N GLU A 69 10.21 5.09 -4.49
CA GLU A 69 11.60 5.56 -4.38
C GLU A 69 12.22 5.91 -5.74
N GLN A 70 11.82 5.21 -6.81
CA GLN A 70 12.29 5.46 -8.19
C GLN A 70 11.60 6.64 -8.90
N LYS A 71 10.60 7.30 -8.30
CA LYS A 71 9.93 8.46 -8.91
C LYS A 71 10.68 9.74 -8.61
N ASP A 72 10.84 10.61 -9.61
CA ASP A 72 11.64 11.83 -9.46
C ASP A 72 10.77 13.05 -9.15
N THR A 73 9.45 12.94 -9.29
CA THR A 73 8.51 14.06 -9.09
C THR A 73 7.32 13.67 -8.21
N ILE A 74 6.69 14.68 -7.59
CA ILE A 74 5.46 14.48 -6.81
C ILE A 74 4.32 14.04 -7.73
N GLU A 75 4.22 14.64 -8.92
CA GLU A 75 3.17 14.34 -9.90
C GLU A 75 3.20 12.88 -10.38
N GLU A 76 4.39 12.31 -10.57
CA GLU A 76 4.54 10.89 -10.90
C GLU A 76 4.11 9.97 -9.75
N ILE A 77 4.37 10.38 -8.51
CA ILE A 77 3.94 9.65 -7.32
C ILE A 77 2.40 9.74 -7.23
N GLU A 78 1.82 10.92 -7.33
CA GLU A 78 0.37 11.14 -7.31
C GLU A 78 -0.36 10.35 -8.41
N SER A 79 0.17 10.33 -9.64
CA SER A 79 -0.38 9.56 -10.75
C SER A 79 -0.35 8.05 -10.50
N LEU A 80 0.73 7.54 -9.88
CA LEU A 80 0.81 6.16 -9.43
C LEU A 80 -0.25 5.88 -8.35
N LEU A 81 -0.38 6.75 -7.35
CA LEU A 81 -1.34 6.59 -6.26
C LEU A 81 -2.78 6.64 -6.78
N ASP A 82 -3.10 7.57 -7.69
CA ASP A 82 -4.40 7.66 -8.35
C ASP A 82 -4.72 6.39 -9.15
N THR A 83 -3.72 5.86 -9.88
CA THR A 83 -3.86 4.57 -10.58
C THR A 83 -4.20 3.45 -9.60
N ILE A 84 -3.51 3.38 -8.46
CA ILE A 84 -3.77 2.34 -7.45
C ILE A 84 -5.15 2.53 -6.81
N ILE A 85 -5.53 3.78 -6.51
CA ILE A 85 -6.84 4.12 -5.93
C ILE A 85 -7.97 3.75 -6.91
N ASN A 86 -7.83 4.06 -8.19
CA ASN A 86 -8.93 3.88 -9.14
C ASN A 86 -8.95 2.48 -9.77
N LYS A 87 -7.78 1.93 -10.11
CA LYS A 87 -7.65 0.68 -10.89
C LYS A 87 -7.15 -0.50 -10.06
N GLY A 88 -6.57 -0.26 -8.89
CA GLY A 88 -5.96 -1.30 -8.05
C GLY A 88 -4.59 -1.76 -8.56
N TYR A 89 -3.89 -2.51 -7.72
CA TYR A 89 -2.58 -3.10 -7.99
C TYR A 89 -2.69 -4.60 -8.24
N TYR A 90 -1.79 -5.16 -9.06
CA TYR A 90 -1.82 -6.55 -9.51
C TYR A 90 -1.63 -7.54 -8.33
N GLN A 91 -2.54 -8.52 -8.20
CA GLN A 91 -2.40 -9.74 -7.38
C GLN A 91 -2.91 -10.96 -8.14
N THR A 92 -2.40 -12.13 -7.74
CA THR A 92 -2.53 -13.44 -8.40
C THR A 92 -3.87 -14.16 -8.16
N SER A 93 -4.78 -13.67 -7.31
CA SER A 93 -6.15 -14.22 -7.15
C SER A 93 -7.24 -13.14 -7.09
N GLU A 94 -8.43 -13.42 -7.64
CA GLU A 94 -9.55 -12.47 -7.78
C GLU A 94 -10.18 -12.02 -6.44
N SER A 95 -10.27 -12.92 -5.45
CA SER A 95 -10.86 -12.65 -4.13
C SER A 95 -9.99 -11.71 -3.27
N ASN A 96 -8.67 -11.92 -3.25
CA ASN A 96 -7.72 -11.04 -2.52
C ASN A 96 -7.53 -9.68 -3.20
N LYS A 97 -7.75 -9.61 -4.52
CA LYS A 97 -7.65 -8.40 -5.35
C LYS A 97 -8.50 -7.25 -4.82
N LEU A 98 -9.69 -7.53 -4.30
CA LEU A 98 -10.62 -6.50 -3.84
C LEU A 98 -10.21 -5.91 -2.47
N TYR A 99 -9.70 -6.75 -1.56
CA TYR A 99 -9.48 -6.32 -0.18
C TYR A 99 -8.17 -5.58 0.03
N PHE A 100 -7.06 -6.04 -0.56
CA PHE A 100 -5.79 -5.31 -0.44
C PHE A 100 -5.86 -3.95 -1.15
N ASN A 101 -6.46 -3.89 -2.33
CA ASN A 101 -6.69 -2.62 -3.03
C ASN A 101 -7.58 -1.69 -2.21
N ASN A 102 -8.57 -2.21 -1.48
CA ASN A 102 -9.37 -1.42 -0.56
C ASN A 102 -8.53 -0.90 0.63
N GLN A 103 -7.67 -1.73 1.22
CA GLN A 103 -6.77 -1.28 2.30
C GLN A 103 -5.80 -0.19 1.81
N ILE A 104 -5.21 -0.36 0.63
CA ILE A 104 -4.38 0.70 0.06
C ILE A 104 -5.21 1.97 -0.16
N ARG A 105 -6.39 1.89 -0.79
CA ARG A 105 -7.27 3.05 -0.99
C ARG A 105 -7.54 3.79 0.31
N GLU A 106 -7.93 3.08 1.36
CA GLU A 106 -8.24 3.66 2.66
C GLU A 106 -7.01 4.27 3.36
N HIS A 107 -5.83 3.67 3.20
CA HIS A 107 -4.59 4.22 3.77
C HIS A 107 -4.05 5.41 2.98
N LEU A 108 -4.18 5.41 1.66
CA LEU A 108 -3.72 6.51 0.78
C LEU A 108 -4.66 7.71 0.79
N LYS A 109 -5.99 7.50 0.83
CA LYS A 109 -6.97 8.60 0.99
C LYS A 109 -6.80 9.40 2.29
N LYS A 110 -6.11 8.85 3.28
CA LYS A 110 -5.76 9.55 4.54
C LYS A 110 -4.45 10.32 4.44
N ALA A 111 -3.62 10.00 3.45
CA ALA A 111 -2.30 10.56 3.25
C ALA A 111 -2.33 11.75 2.27
N LEU A 112 -3.31 11.75 1.37
CA LEU A 112 -3.64 12.83 0.43
C LEU A 112 -4.73 13.71 1.03
#